data_AF-A0A7G6T4E1-F1
#
_entry.id   AF-A0A7G6T4E1-F1
#
_cell.length_a   1.000
_cell.length_b   1.000
_cell.length_c   1.000
_cell.angle_alpha   90.00
_cell.angle_beta   90.00
_cell.angle_gamma   90.00
#
_symmetry.space_group_name_H-M   'P 1'
#
loop_
_entity.id
_entity.type
_entity.pdbx_description
1 polymer ?
#
loop_
_entity_poly.entity_id
_entity_poly.type
_entity_poly.pdbx_seq_one_letter_code
_entity_poly.pdbx_strand_id
1 'polypeptide(L)'
;MERAIRYIRDNFFAARGFTSLEDLNAQADAWCDGVAADRLCPGEDITVRQASALEAPYLLPLPGNPFPWPAQIAVSIGKTPYARFDLNDYSVPHAYVLRTLSVTATQKEVRILDGAQIIACHVRSYDKGAQTEDTAHIKALVDEKRGARRHSATDRLAMAVPASTALLERAAQNGHSLHSAVIGLNRLLEHYGANELQAGILEVLALEGPAPHPNAVQLILERRRERRRQPPLLHVALPQHVQDKDSPVRPARLDIYDRLKETPNDHS
;
A
#
# COMPACT_ATOMS: atom_id res chain seq x y z
N MET A 1 23.79 38.73 -15.90
CA MET A 1 23.16 37.40 -16.07
C MET A 1 22.22 37.32 -17.28
N GLU A 2 21.33 38.30 -17.49
CA GLU A 2 20.28 38.23 -18.53
C GLU A 2 20.80 38.08 -19.98
N ARG A 3 21.96 38.67 -20.30
CA ARG A 3 22.57 38.59 -21.65
C ARG A 3 23.14 37.19 -21.97
N ALA A 4 23.68 36.49 -20.98
CA ALA A 4 24.25 35.14 -21.19
C ALA A 4 23.16 34.09 -21.41
N ILE A 5 22.07 34.16 -20.64
CA ILE A 5 20.91 33.28 -20.80
C ILE A 5 20.27 33.47 -22.17
N ARG A 6 20.14 34.72 -22.62
CA ARG A 6 19.63 35.06 -23.96
C ARG A 6 20.52 34.49 -25.06
N TYR A 7 21.84 34.61 -24.93
CA TYR A 7 22.78 34.04 -25.90
C TYR A 7 22.58 32.53 -26.07
N ILE A 8 22.49 31.78 -24.97
CA ILE A 8 22.25 30.33 -25.02
C ILE A 8 20.89 30.03 -25.68
N ARG A 9 19.83 30.75 -25.31
CA ARG A 9 18.50 30.55 -25.91
C ARG A 9 18.48 30.78 -27.42
N ASP A 10 19.15 31.84 -27.87
CA ASP A 10 19.10 32.27 -29.25
C ASP A 10 20.14 31.56 -30.14
N ASN A 11 21.20 30.98 -29.58
CA ASN A 11 22.31 30.37 -30.36
C ASN A 11 22.47 28.86 -30.14
N PHE A 12 22.18 28.34 -28.95
CA PHE A 12 22.23 26.91 -28.69
C PHE A 12 20.87 26.26 -28.99
N PHE A 13 19.79 26.78 -28.41
CA PHE A 13 18.46 26.15 -28.54
C PHE A 13 17.74 26.45 -29.86
N ALA A 14 18.13 27.51 -30.58
CA ALA A 14 17.46 27.90 -31.82
C ALA A 14 17.50 26.77 -32.87
N ALA A 15 16.33 26.33 -33.31
CA ALA A 15 16.11 25.30 -34.32
C ALA A 15 16.75 23.91 -34.05
N ARG A 16 17.12 23.59 -32.80
CA ARG A 16 17.63 22.24 -32.46
C ARG A 16 16.50 21.28 -32.11
N GLY A 17 16.59 20.08 -32.68
CA GLY A 17 15.85 18.90 -32.24
C GLY A 17 16.77 17.97 -31.43
N PHE A 18 16.20 17.31 -30.43
CA PHE A 18 16.88 16.28 -29.65
C PHE A 18 15.89 15.17 -29.31
N THR A 19 16.40 13.95 -29.18
CA THR A 19 15.62 12.73 -28.99
C THR A 19 15.55 12.29 -27.53
N SER A 20 16.49 12.73 -26.70
CA SER A 20 16.57 12.42 -25.28
C SER A 20 17.35 13.51 -24.53
N LEU A 21 17.29 13.48 -23.20
CA LEU A 21 18.10 14.37 -22.36
C LEU A 21 19.60 14.11 -22.55
N GLU A 22 19.99 12.85 -22.77
CA GLU A 22 21.39 12.47 -22.96
C GLU A 22 21.93 12.98 -24.30
N ASP A 23 21.12 12.91 -25.36
CA ASP A 23 21.39 13.52 -26.67
C ASP A 23 21.53 15.05 -26.54
N LEU A 24 20.61 15.71 -25.83
CA LEU A 24 20.69 17.16 -25.58
C LEU A 24 21.98 17.55 -24.82
N ASN A 25 22.38 16.77 -23.82
CA ASN A 25 23.61 17.01 -23.07
C ASN A 25 24.85 16.85 -23.97
N ALA A 26 24.92 15.79 -24.78
CA ALA A 26 26.04 15.58 -25.70
C ALA A 26 26.14 16.72 -26.73
N GLN A 27 25.01 17.20 -27.24
CA GLN A 27 24.96 18.38 -28.11
C GLN A 27 25.39 19.68 -27.42
N ALA A 28 25.09 19.82 -26.12
CA ALA A 28 25.51 20.94 -25.30
C ALA A 28 27.02 20.96 -25.10
N ASP A 29 27.60 19.81 -24.74
CA ASP A 29 29.04 19.64 -24.57
C ASP A 29 29.79 19.99 -25.86
N ALA A 30 29.36 19.42 -26.99
CA ALA A 30 29.96 19.71 -28.30
C ALA A 30 29.85 21.20 -28.70
N TRP A 31 28.77 21.89 -28.31
CA TRP A 31 28.62 23.31 -28.58
C TRP A 31 29.49 24.18 -27.67
N CYS A 32 29.58 23.84 -26.38
CA CYS A 32 30.46 24.47 -25.41
C CYS A 32 31.93 24.36 -25.85
N ASP A 33 32.35 23.17 -26.26
CA ASP A 33 33.71 22.86 -26.68
C ASP A 33 34.05 23.34 -28.10
N GLY A 34 33.08 23.84 -28.86
CA GLY A 34 33.27 24.35 -30.21
C GLY A 34 32.80 25.79 -30.32
N VAL A 35 31.62 25.97 -30.90
CA VAL A 35 31.03 27.28 -31.26
C VAL A 35 31.09 28.30 -30.12
N ALA A 36 30.76 27.91 -28.88
CA ALA A 36 30.74 28.84 -27.76
C ALA A 36 32.15 29.23 -27.28
N ALA A 37 33.12 28.32 -27.37
CA ALA A 37 34.52 28.56 -27.01
C ALA A 37 35.29 29.29 -28.13
N ASP A 38 34.96 29.05 -29.39
CA ASP A 38 35.67 29.60 -30.55
C ASP A 38 35.14 30.95 -31.01
N ARG A 39 34.05 31.45 -30.41
CA ARG A 39 33.56 32.81 -30.66
C ARG A 39 34.57 33.86 -30.18
N LEU A 40 34.53 35.04 -30.80
CA LEU A 40 35.29 36.19 -30.34
C LEU A 40 34.86 36.64 -28.93
N CYS A 41 35.85 36.99 -28.12
CA CYS A 41 35.65 37.60 -26.82
C CYS A 41 35.10 39.03 -27.03
N PRO A 42 34.02 39.45 -26.34
CA PRO A 42 33.46 40.78 -26.54
C PRO A 42 34.48 41.89 -26.24
N GLY A 43 34.85 42.67 -27.27
CA GLY A 43 35.79 43.78 -27.13
C GLY A 43 37.26 43.42 -27.32
N GLU A 44 37.57 42.17 -27.71
CA GLU A 44 38.93 41.72 -27.99
C GLU A 44 38.99 40.93 -29.31
N ASP A 45 40.17 40.92 -29.94
CA ASP A 45 40.43 40.20 -31.19
C ASP A 45 40.87 38.73 -30.97
N ILE A 46 40.55 38.17 -29.79
CA ILE A 46 40.86 36.77 -29.42
C ILE A 46 39.58 35.98 -29.18
N THR A 47 39.66 34.65 -29.28
CA THR A 47 38.52 33.79 -28.96
C THR A 47 38.33 33.63 -27.45
N VAL A 48 37.13 33.26 -27.02
CA VAL A 48 36.84 32.97 -25.61
C VAL A 48 37.75 31.86 -25.07
N ARG A 49 38.07 30.85 -25.89
CA ARG A 49 39.02 29.79 -25.56
C ARG A 49 40.41 30.36 -25.27
N GLN A 50 40.89 31.26 -26.12
CA GLN A 50 42.21 31.90 -25.95
C GLN A 50 42.21 32.78 -24.70
N ALA A 51 41.18 33.59 -24.50
CA ALA A 51 41.03 34.41 -23.30
C ALA A 51 41.05 33.55 -22.01
N SER A 52 40.29 32.46 -21.99
CA SER A 52 40.26 31.52 -20.85
C SER A 52 41.62 30.87 -20.60
N ALA A 53 42.35 30.49 -21.66
CA ALA A 53 43.69 29.92 -21.54
C ALA A 53 44.73 30.93 -21.02
N LEU A 54 44.60 32.22 -21.38
CA LEU A 54 45.44 33.29 -20.86
C LEU A 54 45.15 33.60 -19.38
N GLU A 55 43.88 33.48 -18.96
CA GLU A 55 43.46 33.71 -17.57
C GLU A 55 43.80 32.52 -16.65
N ALA A 56 43.77 31.29 -17.16
CA ALA A 56 43.93 30.06 -16.37
C ALA A 56 45.12 30.02 -15.39
N PRO A 57 46.34 30.50 -15.73
CA PRO A 57 47.47 30.52 -14.80
C PRO A 57 47.30 31.46 -13.60
N TYR A 58 46.40 32.44 -13.71
CA TYR A 58 46.11 33.41 -12.65
C TYR A 58 44.97 32.95 -11.73
N LEU A 59 44.28 31.86 -12.07
CA LEU A 59 43.19 31.30 -11.27
C LEU A 59 43.72 30.45 -10.11
N LEU A 60 42.95 30.41 -9.02
CA LEU A 60 43.25 29.54 -7.89
C LEU A 60 43.07 28.06 -8.30
N PRO A 61 43.92 27.15 -7.80
CA PRO A 61 43.71 25.72 -8.01
C PRO A 61 42.41 25.28 -7.33
N LEU A 62 41.79 24.23 -7.86
CA LEU A 62 40.60 23.64 -7.26
C LEU A 62 40.91 23.19 -5.82
N PRO A 63 40.11 23.56 -4.81
CA PRO A 63 40.30 23.09 -3.45
C PRO A 63 40.33 21.56 -3.38
N GLY A 64 41.25 21.00 -2.59
CA GLY A 64 41.36 19.55 -2.42
C GLY A 64 40.17 18.92 -1.68
N ASN A 65 39.35 19.73 -1.00
CA ASN A 65 38.08 19.29 -0.44
C ASN A 65 36.96 19.45 -1.48
N PRO A 66 36.36 18.36 -1.98
CA PRO A 66 35.25 18.49 -2.91
C PRO A 66 34.08 19.20 -2.22
N PHE A 67 33.33 19.97 -3.00
CA PHE A 67 32.09 20.58 -2.52
C PHE A 67 31.18 19.47 -1.97
N PRO A 68 30.59 19.63 -0.77
CA PRO A 68 29.73 18.61 -0.16
C PRO A 68 28.45 18.48 -0.98
N TRP A 69 28.51 17.61 -1.98
CA TRP A 69 27.42 17.25 -2.87
C TRP A 69 27.25 15.73 -2.85
N PRO A 70 26.00 15.23 -2.77
CA PRO A 70 24.75 15.98 -2.78
C PRO A 70 24.41 16.59 -1.42
N ALA A 71 23.69 17.72 -1.43
CA ALA A 71 23.20 18.33 -0.21
C ALA A 71 22.21 17.40 0.50
N GLN A 72 22.38 17.26 1.81
CA GLN A 72 21.50 16.45 2.65
C GLN A 72 20.32 17.31 3.13
N ILE A 73 19.11 16.88 2.82
CA ILE A 73 17.86 17.61 3.13
C ILE A 73 17.07 16.84 4.17
N ALA A 74 16.67 17.50 5.25
CA ALA A 74 15.80 16.89 6.25
C ALA A 74 14.37 16.75 5.70
N VAL A 75 13.79 15.55 5.80
CA VAL A 75 12.44 15.22 5.35
C VAL A 75 11.68 14.56 6.50
N SER A 76 10.50 15.09 6.82
CA SER A 76 9.62 14.51 7.84
C SER A 76 8.75 13.41 7.24
N ILE A 77 8.79 12.22 7.85
CA ILE A 77 7.95 11.09 7.49
C ILE A 77 6.69 11.10 8.34
N GLY A 78 5.53 11.09 7.68
CA GLY A 78 4.23 11.08 8.35
C GLY A 78 3.84 9.72 8.91
N LYS A 79 2.52 9.50 9.04
CA LYS A 79 1.94 8.20 9.43
C LYS A 79 2.08 7.14 8.32
N THR A 80 2.23 7.58 7.09
CA THR A 80 2.48 6.73 5.94
C THR A 80 4.00 6.68 5.67
N PRO A 81 4.55 5.51 5.30
CA PRO A 81 5.99 5.33 5.15
C PRO A 81 6.48 5.84 3.80
N TYR A 82 6.34 7.15 3.58
CA TYR A 82 6.83 7.84 2.39
C TYR A 82 7.62 9.09 2.76
N ALA A 83 8.76 9.26 2.10
CA ALA A 83 9.55 10.48 2.09
C ALA A 83 9.22 11.27 0.83
N ARG A 84 8.77 12.51 0.99
CA ARG A 84 8.52 13.41 -0.13
C ARG A 84 9.79 14.17 -0.49
N PHE A 85 10.24 14.04 -1.74
CA PHE A 85 11.37 14.77 -2.29
C PHE A 85 11.08 15.16 -3.74
N ASP A 86 11.35 16.41 -4.11
CA ASP A 86 11.18 16.91 -5.48
C ASP A 86 9.78 16.66 -6.07
N LEU A 87 8.73 16.85 -5.24
CA LEU A 87 7.32 16.57 -5.57
C LEU A 87 6.97 15.10 -5.83
N ASN A 88 7.88 14.17 -5.52
CA ASN A 88 7.70 12.73 -5.66
C ASN A 88 7.77 12.05 -4.30
N ASP A 89 7.08 10.91 -4.16
CA ASP A 89 6.99 10.15 -2.93
C ASP A 89 7.78 8.85 -3.04
N TYR A 90 8.75 8.67 -2.14
CA TYR A 90 9.65 7.52 -2.11
C TYR A 90 9.35 6.67 -0.87
N SER A 91 9.14 5.36 -1.05
CA SER A 91 8.83 4.47 0.07
C SER A 91 10.00 4.33 1.05
N VAL A 92 9.70 4.22 2.35
CA VAL A 92 10.67 3.89 3.40
C VAL A 92 10.23 2.63 4.15
N PRO A 93 11.14 1.94 4.86
CA PRO A 93 10.71 0.86 5.75
C PRO A 93 9.75 1.39 6.82
N HIS A 94 8.67 0.65 7.09
CA HIS A 94 7.58 1.10 7.96
C HIS A 94 8.00 1.41 9.40
N ALA A 95 9.15 0.90 9.85
CA ALA A 95 9.72 1.19 11.17
C ALA A 95 10.17 2.66 11.34
N TYR A 96 10.31 3.41 10.24
CA TYR A 96 10.80 4.80 10.24
C TYR A 96 9.69 5.84 10.01
N VAL A 97 8.42 5.49 10.24
CA VAL A 97 7.30 6.45 10.24
C VAL A 97 7.39 7.39 11.45
N LEU A 98 6.80 8.59 11.34
CA LEU A 98 6.81 9.61 12.39
C LEU A 98 8.22 10.04 12.85
N ARG A 99 9.19 9.98 11.93
CA ARG A 99 10.58 10.39 12.15
C ARG A 99 11.01 11.45 11.15
N THR A 100 12.01 12.23 11.50
CA THR A 100 12.72 13.09 10.56
C THR A 100 13.93 12.34 10.04
N LEU A 101 13.97 12.13 8.74
CA LEU A 101 15.07 11.47 8.03
C LEU A 101 15.81 12.49 7.17
N SER A 102 16.89 12.04 6.57
CA SER A 102 17.67 12.83 5.63
C SER A 102 17.60 12.24 4.23
N VAL A 103 17.49 13.09 3.23
CA VAL A 103 17.49 12.69 1.82
C VAL A 103 18.70 13.30 1.14
N THR A 104 19.42 12.48 0.40
CA THR A 104 20.51 12.92 -0.47
C THR A 104 20.22 12.40 -1.86
N ALA A 105 20.16 13.29 -2.85
CA ALA A 105 19.76 12.95 -4.21
C ALA A 105 20.86 13.30 -5.21
N THR A 106 21.25 12.33 -6.03
CA THR A 106 22.08 12.57 -7.22
C THR A 106 21.17 12.80 -8.43
N GLN A 107 21.75 12.84 -9.63
CA GLN A 107 20.97 12.91 -10.86
C GLN A 107 20.17 11.61 -11.13
N LYS A 108 20.61 10.47 -10.59
CA LYS A 108 20.05 9.14 -10.92
C LYS A 108 19.34 8.46 -9.76
N GLU A 109 19.70 8.79 -8.52
CA GLU A 109 19.19 8.10 -7.33
C GLU A 109 18.83 9.07 -6.21
N VAL A 110 17.90 8.63 -5.37
CA VAL A 110 17.50 9.25 -4.11
C VAL A 110 17.80 8.28 -2.99
N ARG A 111 18.69 8.69 -2.08
CA ARG A 111 19.07 7.93 -0.89
C ARG A 111 18.44 8.55 0.34
N ILE A 112 17.80 7.71 1.15
CA ILE A 112 17.16 8.11 2.40
C ILE A 112 18.00 7.56 3.55
N LEU A 113 18.32 8.41 4.52
CA LEU A 113 19.22 8.13 5.62
C LEU A 113 18.57 8.41 6.97
N ASP A 114 18.87 7.57 7.95
CA ASP A 114 18.70 7.84 9.37
C ASP A 114 20.10 8.09 9.98
N GLY A 115 20.40 9.36 10.25
CA GLY A 115 21.77 9.78 10.59
C GLY A 115 22.76 9.48 9.45
N ALA A 116 23.68 8.53 9.70
CA ALA A 116 24.68 8.09 8.72
C ALA A 116 24.28 6.80 7.96
N GLN A 117 23.21 6.14 8.38
CA GLN A 117 22.79 4.85 7.81
C GLN A 117 21.84 5.08 6.65
N ILE A 118 22.12 4.47 5.49
CA ILE A 118 21.19 4.43 4.36
C ILE A 118 20.12 3.39 4.66
N ILE A 119 18.86 3.82 4.68
CA ILE A 119 17.70 2.96 4.95
C ILE A 119 16.91 2.59 3.69
N ALA A 120 17.03 3.40 2.63
CA ALA A 120 16.38 3.15 1.34
C ALA A 120 17.16 3.85 0.20
N CYS A 121 17.15 3.22 -0.97
CA CYS A 121 17.70 3.79 -2.20
C CYS A 121 16.71 3.57 -3.34
N HIS A 122 16.43 4.63 -4.09
CA HIS A 122 15.46 4.63 -5.19
C HIS A 122 16.04 5.26 -6.44
N VAL A 123 15.55 4.85 -7.60
CA VAL A 123 15.79 5.60 -8.84
C VAL A 123 15.08 6.94 -8.74
N ARG A 124 15.76 8.03 -9.07
CA ARG A 124 15.18 9.38 -9.03
C ARG A 124 14.18 9.56 -10.16
N SER A 125 12.96 9.97 -9.81
CA SER A 125 11.98 10.47 -10.78
C SER A 125 12.05 12.00 -10.87
N TYR A 126 11.88 12.51 -12.09
CA TYR A 126 11.73 13.94 -12.41
C TYR A 126 10.28 14.29 -12.82
N ASP A 127 9.37 13.32 -12.71
CA ASP A 127 7.94 13.56 -12.91
C ASP A 127 7.36 14.34 -11.72
N LYS A 128 6.05 14.61 -11.74
CA LYS A 128 5.35 15.24 -10.63
C LYS A 128 4.35 14.26 -10.02
N GLY A 129 4.45 14.03 -8.72
CA GLY A 129 3.55 13.14 -8.00
C GLY A 129 3.76 11.66 -8.29
N ALA A 130 4.93 11.27 -8.81
CA ALA A 130 5.29 9.87 -8.96
C ALA A 130 5.53 9.24 -7.58
N GLN A 131 5.17 7.96 -7.47
CA GLN A 131 5.34 7.17 -6.27
C GLN A 131 6.28 6.00 -6.57
N THR A 132 7.49 6.05 -6.00
CA THR A 132 8.51 5.02 -6.20
C THR A 132 8.57 4.12 -4.97
N GLU A 133 8.15 2.87 -5.17
CA GLU A 133 8.00 1.90 -4.08
C GLU A 133 8.98 0.75 -4.21
N ASP A 134 9.57 0.37 -3.08
CA ASP A 134 10.28 -0.89 -2.95
C ASP A 134 9.30 -1.96 -2.46
N THR A 135 9.19 -3.03 -3.23
CA THR A 135 8.37 -4.21 -2.91
C THR A 135 8.65 -4.77 -1.51
N ALA A 136 9.91 -4.71 -1.04
CA ALA A 136 10.29 -5.17 0.29
C ALA A 136 9.63 -4.34 1.40
N HIS A 137 9.57 -3.01 1.24
CA HIS A 137 8.92 -2.11 2.21
C HIS A 137 7.42 -2.40 2.31
N ILE A 138 6.77 -2.55 1.15
CA ILE A 138 5.32 -2.82 1.08
C ILE A 138 5.01 -4.18 1.70
N LYS A 139 5.79 -5.22 1.37
CA LYS A 139 5.60 -6.56 1.93
C LYS A 139 5.77 -6.57 3.44
N ALA A 140 6.83 -5.95 3.96
CA ALA A 140 7.06 -5.87 5.40
C ALA A 140 5.91 -5.16 6.14
N LEU A 141 5.36 -4.08 5.56
CA LEU A 141 4.19 -3.40 6.13
C LEU A 141 2.94 -4.28 6.15
N VAL A 142 2.71 -5.07 5.10
CA VAL A 142 1.57 -5.99 5.01
C VAL A 142 1.69 -7.12 6.04
N ASP A 143 2.88 -7.69 6.20
CA ASP A 143 3.15 -8.76 7.15
C ASP A 143 2.97 -8.28 8.60
N GLU A 144 3.46 -7.09 8.93
CA GLU A 144 3.27 -6.45 10.23
C GLU A 144 1.78 -6.21 10.52
N LYS A 145 1.04 -5.62 9.58
CA LYS A 145 -0.41 -5.42 9.71
C LYS A 145 -1.16 -6.74 9.89
N ARG A 146 -0.72 -7.80 9.22
CA ARG A 146 -1.31 -9.14 9.37
C ARG A 146 -1.04 -9.72 10.75
N GLY A 147 0.18 -9.56 11.29
CA GLY A 147 0.54 -9.93 12.65
C GLY A 147 -0.30 -9.21 13.69
N ALA A 148 -0.35 -7.88 13.63
CA ALA A 148 -1.13 -7.04 14.54
C ALA A 148 -2.62 -7.40 14.54
N ARG A 149 -3.20 -7.69 13.36
CA ARG A 149 -4.60 -8.17 13.25
C ARG A 149 -4.82 -9.51 13.95
N ARG A 150 -3.86 -10.44 13.91
CA ARG A 150 -3.96 -11.74 14.60
C ARG A 150 -3.97 -11.56 16.11
N HIS A 151 -3.09 -10.71 16.64
CA HIS A 151 -3.07 -10.39 18.07
C HIS A 151 -4.37 -9.70 18.50
N SER A 152 -4.79 -8.66 17.78
CA SER A 152 -6.04 -7.95 18.07
C SER A 152 -7.28 -8.86 18.00
N ALA A 153 -7.34 -9.81 17.06
CA ALA A 153 -8.43 -10.78 16.97
C ALA A 153 -8.46 -11.76 18.15
N THR A 154 -7.29 -12.08 18.71
CA THR A 154 -7.16 -12.93 19.90
C THR A 154 -7.55 -12.15 21.16
N ASP A 155 -7.05 -10.92 21.31
CA ASP A 155 -7.36 -10.04 22.44
C ASP A 155 -8.84 -9.68 22.50
N ARG A 156 -9.44 -9.36 21.35
CA ARG A 156 -10.89 -9.09 21.25
C ARG A 156 -11.71 -10.30 21.68
N LEU A 157 -11.31 -11.50 21.25
CA LEU A 157 -11.99 -12.74 21.61
C LEU A 157 -11.89 -12.99 23.12
N ALA A 158 -10.70 -12.83 23.71
CA ALA A 158 -10.48 -12.99 25.14
C ALA A 158 -11.30 -11.97 25.97
N MET A 159 -11.40 -10.72 25.52
CA MET A 159 -12.19 -9.68 26.19
C MET A 159 -13.70 -9.95 26.10
N ALA A 160 -14.19 -10.38 24.94
CA ALA A 160 -15.62 -10.66 24.74
C ALA A 160 -16.04 -11.98 25.40
N VAL A 161 -15.15 -12.97 25.40
CA VAL A 161 -15.42 -14.35 25.83
C VAL A 161 -14.23 -14.85 26.65
N PRO A 162 -14.14 -14.49 27.95
CA PRO A 162 -12.98 -14.84 28.79
C PRO A 162 -12.63 -16.34 28.81
N ALA A 163 -13.62 -17.23 28.69
CA ALA A 163 -13.40 -18.67 28.69
C ALA A 163 -12.63 -19.17 27.44
N SER A 164 -12.53 -18.36 26.38
CA SER A 164 -11.77 -18.70 25.18
C SER A 164 -10.28 -18.87 25.46
N THR A 165 -9.74 -18.16 26.45
CA THR A 165 -8.32 -18.24 26.85
C THR A 165 -7.95 -19.65 27.30
N ALA A 166 -8.66 -20.19 28.28
CA ALA A 166 -8.47 -21.54 28.79
C ALA A 166 -8.66 -22.62 27.72
N LEU A 167 -9.58 -22.40 26.76
CA LEU A 167 -9.76 -23.30 25.63
C LEU A 167 -8.58 -23.25 24.65
N LEU A 168 -8.08 -22.06 24.31
CA LEU A 168 -6.93 -21.90 23.44
C LEU A 168 -5.64 -22.46 24.07
N GLU A 169 -5.46 -22.29 25.38
CA GLU A 169 -4.35 -22.89 26.13
C GLU A 169 -4.37 -24.42 26.06
N ARG A 170 -5.52 -25.04 26.34
CA ARG A 170 -5.68 -26.50 26.20
C ARG A 170 -5.53 -26.96 24.75
N ALA A 171 -6.02 -26.20 23.78
CA ALA A 171 -5.85 -26.52 22.37
C ALA A 171 -4.35 -26.50 21.96
N ALA A 172 -3.58 -25.53 22.45
CA ALA A 172 -2.14 -25.44 22.23
C ALA A 172 -1.37 -26.62 22.84
N GLN A 173 -1.70 -27.01 24.08
CA GLN A 173 -1.08 -28.15 24.77
C GLN A 173 -1.29 -29.47 24.00
N ASN A 174 -2.38 -29.59 23.25
CA ASN A 174 -2.71 -30.77 22.44
C ASN A 174 -2.23 -30.66 20.98
N GLY A 175 -1.42 -29.64 20.63
CA GLY A 175 -0.84 -29.49 19.30
C GLY A 175 -1.79 -28.94 18.23
N HIS A 176 -2.95 -28.40 18.60
CA HIS A 176 -3.87 -27.79 17.65
C HIS A 176 -3.42 -26.38 17.21
N SER A 177 -3.74 -26.02 15.97
CA SER A 177 -3.42 -24.69 15.44
C SER A 177 -4.26 -23.60 16.12
N LEU A 178 -3.60 -22.75 16.90
CA LEU A 178 -4.20 -21.57 17.52
C LEU A 178 -4.84 -20.64 16.49
N HIS A 179 -4.24 -20.52 15.31
CA HIS A 179 -4.76 -19.63 14.27
C HIS A 179 -6.14 -20.09 13.76
N SER A 180 -6.30 -21.38 13.46
CA SER A 180 -7.60 -21.90 13.03
C SER A 180 -8.62 -21.86 14.17
N ALA A 181 -8.17 -22.07 15.42
CA ALA A 181 -9.04 -21.98 16.58
C ALA A 181 -9.58 -20.57 16.81
N VAL A 182 -8.72 -19.54 16.76
CA VAL A 182 -9.13 -18.13 16.90
C VAL A 182 -10.04 -17.70 15.75
N ILE A 183 -9.79 -18.13 14.51
CA ILE A 183 -10.70 -17.84 13.38
C ILE A 183 -12.07 -18.50 13.60
N GLY A 184 -12.11 -19.78 13.96
CA GLY A 184 -13.35 -20.50 14.20
C GLY A 184 -14.18 -19.89 15.33
N LEU A 185 -13.54 -19.55 16.45
CA LEU A 185 -14.21 -18.93 17.60
C LEU A 185 -14.69 -17.51 17.30
N ASN A 186 -13.92 -16.69 16.56
CA ASN A 186 -14.39 -15.37 16.14
C ASN A 186 -15.59 -15.46 15.20
N ARG A 187 -15.62 -16.45 14.29
CA ARG A 187 -16.83 -16.71 13.49
C ARG A 187 -18.01 -17.07 14.39
N LEU A 188 -17.85 -17.99 15.35
CA LEU A 188 -18.93 -18.34 16.27
C LEU A 188 -19.38 -17.13 17.13
N LEU A 189 -18.46 -16.24 17.49
CA LEU A 189 -18.76 -15.01 18.22
C LEU A 189 -19.63 -14.08 17.38
N GLU A 190 -19.33 -13.92 16.09
CA GLU A 190 -20.14 -13.14 15.15
C GLU A 190 -21.54 -13.74 14.95
N HIS A 191 -21.68 -15.07 15.00
CA HIS A 191 -22.95 -15.77 14.74
C HIS A 191 -23.86 -15.91 15.97
N TYR A 192 -23.30 -16.23 17.14
CA TYR A 192 -24.06 -16.57 18.36
C TYR A 192 -23.96 -15.49 19.44
N GLY A 193 -23.03 -14.55 19.32
CA GLY A 193 -22.77 -13.52 20.31
C GLY A 193 -21.94 -14.00 21.52
N ALA A 194 -21.46 -13.04 22.30
CA ALA A 194 -20.49 -13.28 23.38
C ALA A 194 -21.01 -14.19 24.50
N ASN A 195 -22.25 -13.96 24.96
CA ASN A 195 -22.81 -14.69 26.10
C ASN A 195 -23.03 -16.18 25.79
N GLU A 196 -23.57 -16.50 24.61
CA GLU A 196 -23.78 -17.88 24.22
C GLU A 196 -22.46 -18.61 23.97
N LEU A 197 -21.51 -17.95 23.30
CA LEU A 197 -20.19 -18.52 23.07
C LEU A 197 -19.45 -18.77 24.40
N GLN A 198 -19.50 -17.84 25.35
CA GLN A 198 -18.92 -18.01 26.70
C GLN A 198 -19.48 -19.25 27.39
N ALA A 199 -20.81 -19.36 27.43
CA ALA A 199 -21.44 -20.46 28.13
C ALA A 199 -21.26 -21.80 27.39
N GLY A 200 -21.12 -21.80 26.06
CA GLY A 200 -20.77 -22.98 25.26
C GLY A 200 -19.33 -23.43 25.49
N ILE A 201 -18.36 -22.50 25.55
CA ILE A 201 -16.96 -22.81 25.84
C ILE A 201 -16.81 -23.37 27.26
N LEU A 202 -17.47 -22.77 28.26
CA LEU A 202 -17.43 -23.28 29.64
C LEU A 202 -17.97 -24.72 29.73
N GLU A 203 -19.01 -25.05 28.97
CA GLU A 203 -19.54 -26.41 28.91
C GLU A 203 -18.53 -27.37 28.27
N VAL A 204 -17.87 -26.98 27.16
CA VAL A 204 -16.78 -27.78 26.57
C VAL A 204 -15.64 -28.01 27.57
N LEU A 205 -15.26 -26.98 28.33
CA LEU A 205 -14.16 -27.05 29.31
C LEU A 205 -14.50 -27.90 30.55
N ALA A 206 -15.80 -28.11 30.82
CA ALA A 206 -16.30 -28.94 31.91
C ALA A 206 -16.47 -30.41 31.52
N LEU A 207 -16.50 -30.73 30.22
CA LEU A 207 -16.57 -32.12 29.75
C LEU A 207 -15.21 -32.80 29.92
N GLU A 208 -15.20 -33.97 30.57
CA GLU A 208 -14.05 -34.88 30.55
C GLU A 208 -14.06 -35.62 29.19
N GLY A 209 -13.26 -35.14 28.24
CA GLY A 209 -13.26 -35.65 26.87
C GLY A 209 -12.06 -35.19 26.03
N PRO A 210 -11.99 -35.57 24.74
CA PRO A 210 -10.87 -35.23 23.86
C PRO A 210 -10.68 -33.71 23.74
N ALA A 211 -9.45 -33.31 23.41
CA ALA A 211 -8.96 -31.94 23.47
C ALA A 211 -9.97 -30.90 22.96
N PRO A 212 -10.19 -29.81 23.72
CA PRO A 212 -11.24 -28.85 23.41
C PRO A 212 -10.91 -28.11 22.09
N HIS A 213 -11.74 -28.36 21.08
CA HIS A 213 -11.62 -27.80 19.73
C HIS A 213 -12.83 -26.90 19.42
N PRO A 214 -12.70 -25.84 18.59
CA PRO A 214 -13.82 -25.00 18.17
C PRO A 214 -15.05 -25.76 17.65
N ASN A 215 -14.85 -26.90 16.98
CA ASN A 215 -15.96 -27.76 16.51
C ASN A 215 -16.79 -28.34 17.66
N ALA A 216 -16.18 -28.68 18.79
CA ALA A 216 -16.91 -29.13 19.97
C ALA A 216 -17.78 -27.99 20.53
N VAL A 217 -17.25 -26.76 20.52
CA VAL A 217 -18.00 -25.55 20.91
C VAL A 217 -19.19 -25.34 19.98
N GLN A 218 -18.99 -25.45 18.66
CA GLN A 218 -20.05 -25.34 17.68
C GLN A 218 -21.17 -26.36 17.93
N LEU A 219 -20.81 -27.63 18.18
CA LEU A 219 -21.79 -28.69 18.47
C LEU A 219 -22.62 -28.40 19.73
N ILE A 220 -22.00 -27.88 20.79
CA ILE A 220 -22.72 -27.49 22.00
C ILE A 220 -23.65 -26.30 21.73
N LEU A 221 -23.20 -25.30 20.97
CA LEU A 221 -24.01 -24.15 20.60
C LEU A 221 -25.23 -24.56 19.76
N GLU A 222 -25.06 -25.47 18.80
CA GLU A 222 -26.16 -26.01 18.00
C GLU A 222 -27.18 -26.76 18.86
N ARG A 223 -26.74 -27.65 19.76
CA ARG A 223 -27.65 -28.35 20.71
C ARG A 223 -28.40 -27.38 21.62
N ARG A 224 -27.71 -26.34 22.13
CA ARG A 224 -28.33 -25.31 22.99
C ARG A 224 -29.39 -24.52 22.24
N ARG A 225 -29.10 -24.16 21.00
CA ARG A 225 -30.01 -23.48 20.08
C ARG A 225 -31.26 -24.32 19.80
N GLU A 226 -31.09 -25.61 19.50
CA GLU A 226 -32.20 -26.55 19.29
C GLU A 226 -33.09 -26.68 20.53
N ARG A 227 -32.47 -26.83 21.71
CA ARG A 227 -33.19 -26.91 22.99
C ARG A 227 -34.02 -25.66 23.28
N ARG A 228 -33.56 -24.49 22.82
CA ARG A 228 -34.27 -23.21 22.93
C ARG A 228 -35.27 -22.96 21.79
N ARG A 229 -35.45 -23.93 20.87
CA ARG A 229 -36.33 -23.85 19.69
C ARG A 229 -36.07 -22.61 18.83
N GLN A 230 -34.82 -22.16 18.77
CA GLN A 230 -34.44 -21.03 17.93
C GLN A 230 -34.27 -21.47 16.47
N PRO A 231 -34.75 -20.70 15.48
CA PRO A 231 -34.69 -21.08 14.06
C PRO A 231 -33.23 -21.17 13.57
N PRO A 232 -32.92 -22.04 12.56
CA PRO A 232 -31.62 -22.14 11.91
C PRO A 232 -31.01 -20.77 11.57
N LEU A 233 -29.73 -20.56 11.88
CA LEU A 233 -29.03 -19.30 11.62
C LEU A 233 -28.58 -19.42 10.17
N LEU A 234 -29.51 -19.22 9.25
CA LEU A 234 -29.24 -19.17 7.83
C LEU A 234 -28.72 -17.77 7.52
N HIS A 235 -27.40 -17.60 7.48
CA HIS A 235 -26.83 -16.44 6.80
C HIS A 235 -26.88 -16.69 5.30
N VAL A 236 -28.03 -16.46 4.70
CA VAL A 236 -28.03 -16.00 3.32
C VAL A 236 -27.92 -14.49 3.41
N ALA A 237 -26.71 -13.95 3.24
CA ALA A 237 -26.55 -12.52 2.99
C ALA A 237 -27.12 -12.24 1.60
N LEU A 238 -28.45 -12.18 1.51
CA LEU A 238 -29.14 -11.82 0.29
C LEU A 238 -28.80 -10.37 -0.03
N PRO A 239 -28.27 -10.05 -1.23
CA PRO A 239 -28.11 -8.67 -1.67
C PRO A 239 -29.44 -7.92 -1.51
N GLN A 240 -29.41 -6.61 -1.21
CA GLN A 240 -30.63 -5.80 -1.00
C GLN A 240 -31.68 -5.99 -2.11
N HIS A 241 -31.25 -6.11 -3.37
CA HIS A 241 -32.14 -6.32 -4.51
C HIS A 241 -32.92 -7.66 -4.52
N VAL A 242 -32.52 -8.64 -3.70
CA VAL A 242 -33.25 -9.91 -3.52
C VAL A 242 -34.20 -9.83 -2.33
N GLN A 243 -33.82 -9.10 -1.27
CA GLN A 243 -34.69 -8.86 -0.11
C GLN A 243 -35.94 -8.05 -0.51
N ASP A 244 -35.80 -7.11 -1.45
CA ASP A 244 -36.92 -6.33 -2.00
C ASP A 244 -37.88 -7.17 -2.86
N LYS A 245 -37.43 -8.34 -3.35
CA LYS A 245 -38.24 -9.26 -4.16
C LYS A 245 -38.99 -10.31 -3.35
N ASP A 246 -38.68 -10.48 -2.07
CA ASP A 246 -39.39 -11.37 -1.13
C ASP A 246 -40.72 -10.76 -0.62
N SER A 247 -41.42 -10.04 -1.50
CA SER A 247 -42.80 -9.64 -1.25
C SER A 247 -43.70 -10.86 -1.47
N PRO A 248 -44.65 -11.18 -0.57
CA PRO A 248 -45.48 -12.38 -0.71
C PRO A 248 -46.23 -12.33 -2.03
N VAL A 249 -45.79 -13.15 -2.99
CA VAL A 249 -46.41 -13.29 -4.30
C VAL A 249 -47.84 -13.77 -4.06
N ARG A 250 -48.82 -12.90 -4.32
CA ARG A 250 -50.23 -13.30 -4.34
C ARG A 250 -50.35 -14.42 -5.38
N PRO A 251 -50.78 -15.64 -4.99
CA PRO A 251 -50.98 -16.70 -5.98
C PRO A 251 -52.00 -16.19 -6.99
N ALA A 252 -51.65 -16.29 -8.28
CA ALA A 252 -52.55 -15.93 -9.36
C ALA A 252 -53.85 -16.75 -9.22
N ARG A 253 -55.00 -16.10 -9.44
CA ARG A 253 -56.28 -16.81 -9.42
C ARG A 253 -56.29 -17.82 -10.57
N LEU A 254 -56.57 -19.08 -10.25
CA LEU A 254 -56.54 -20.22 -11.17
C LEU A 254 -57.81 -20.34 -12.02
N ASP A 255 -58.81 -19.48 -11.78
CA ASP A 255 -60.08 -19.34 -12.50
C ASP A 255 -59.90 -18.96 -13.99
N ILE A 256 -58.70 -18.51 -14.38
CA ILE A 256 -58.34 -18.23 -15.78
C ILE A 256 -58.18 -19.53 -16.59
N TYR A 257 -57.76 -20.64 -15.96
CA TYR A 257 -57.58 -21.93 -16.64
C TYR A 257 -58.91 -22.67 -16.90
N ASP A 258 -59.99 -22.30 -16.21
CA ASP A 258 -61.31 -22.89 -16.46
C ASP A 258 -61.85 -22.51 -17.85
N ARG A 259 -61.43 -21.35 -18.39
CA ARG A 259 -61.81 -20.90 -19.74
C ARG A 259 -61.09 -21.64 -20.88
N LEU A 260 -60.03 -22.40 -20.58
CA LEU A 260 -59.32 -23.21 -21.56
C LEU A 260 -59.96 -24.59 -21.78
N LYS A 261 -60.99 -24.96 -21.00
CA LYS A 261 -61.76 -26.20 -21.21
C LYS A 261 -62.98 -26.03 -22.12
N GLU A 262 -63.34 -24.80 -22.49
CA GLU A 262 -64.46 -24.51 -23.41
C GLU A 262 -63.93 -24.06 -24.77
N THR A 263 -63.25 -24.95 -25.49
CA THR A 263 -63.19 -24.85 -26.96
C THR A 263 -64.43 -25.53 -27.54
N PRO A 264 -65.29 -24.83 -28.32
CA PRO A 264 -66.40 -25.45 -29.01
C PRO A 264 -65.85 -26.40 -30.09
N ASN A 265 -66.37 -27.62 -30.10
CA ASN A 265 -66.14 -28.61 -31.15
C ASN A 265 -66.78 -28.08 -32.44
N ASP A 266 -65.96 -27.63 -33.39
CA ASP A 266 -66.40 -27.23 -34.72
C ASP A 266 -66.59 -28.49 -35.58
N HIS A 267 -67.83 -28.96 -35.67
CA HIS A 267 -68.27 -29.94 -36.66
C HIS A 267 -69.49 -29.38 -37.38
N SER A 268 -69.26 -28.83 -38.58
CA SER A 268 -69.90 -29.19 -39.86
C SER A 268 -69.84 -28.05 -40.87
#